data_AF-C2FY96-F1
#
_entry.id   AF-C2FY96-F1
#
_cell.length_a   1.000
_cell.length_b   1.000
_cell.length_c   1.000
_cell.angle_alpha   90.00
_cell.angle_beta   90.00
_cell.angle_gamma   90.00
#
_symmetry.space_group_name_H-M   'P 1'
#
loop_
_entity.id
_entity.type
_entity.pdbx_description
1 polymer ?
#
loop_
_entity_poly.entity_id
_entity_poly.type
_entity_poly.pdbx_seq_one_letter_code
_entity_poly.pdbx_strand_id
1 'polypeptide(L)'
;MTATADKVDPKNNQLVSVYNSKGEQVPVWNFNALAGAGALKSTVTDLLQFARAQFKMPETDIEKAMAETKQFTYFLPPDTDLGMAWHINMLEGITFYWHNGGTNGSRSFIGIAPDEKSAVVVLSNSAVETDEYAMKILDYLLTQKN
;
A
#
# COMPACT_ATOMS: atom_id res chain seq x y z
N MET A 1 1.55 -11.96 9.07
CA MET A 1 2.45 -10.79 8.93
C MET A 1 3.47 -10.83 10.05
N THR A 2 4.64 -11.41 9.81
CA THR A 2 5.68 -11.61 10.84
C THR A 2 6.92 -10.74 10.63
N ALA A 3 7.00 -10.04 9.50
CA ALA A 3 8.09 -9.16 9.10
C ALA A 3 7.61 -7.71 8.88
N THR A 4 6.57 -7.30 9.64
CA THR A 4 6.02 -5.94 9.63
C THR A 4 6.18 -5.32 11.01
N ALA A 5 6.81 -4.15 11.08
CA ALA A 5 7.05 -3.42 12.33
C ALA A 5 7.04 -1.90 12.11
N ASP A 6 6.59 -1.14 13.11
CA ASP A 6 6.64 0.32 13.14
C ASP A 6 8.04 0.84 13.53
N LYS A 7 8.75 0.08 14.37
CA LYS A 7 10.09 0.41 14.86
C LYS A 7 11.14 -0.49 14.22
N VAL A 8 12.27 0.12 13.90
CA VAL A 8 13.48 -0.61 13.52
C VAL A 8 14.04 -1.29 14.76
N ASP A 9 14.18 -2.62 14.74
CA ASP A 9 14.95 -3.35 15.75
C ASP A 9 16.44 -3.22 15.40
N PRO A 10 17.26 -2.55 16.23
CA PRO A 10 18.70 -2.39 15.98
C PRO A 10 19.45 -3.74 15.93
N LYS A 11 18.88 -4.82 16.47
CA LYS A 11 19.45 -6.16 16.46
C LYS A 11 19.02 -6.99 15.25
N ASN A 12 17.99 -6.54 14.52
CA ASN A 12 17.48 -7.23 13.35
C ASN A 12 17.83 -6.42 12.08
N ASN A 13 18.95 -6.78 11.46
CA ASN A 13 19.55 -6.03 10.35
C ASN A 13 18.89 -6.31 8.99
N GLN A 14 17.59 -6.61 8.96
CA GLN A 14 16.84 -6.95 7.73
C GLN A 14 16.41 -5.72 6.91
N LEU A 15 16.75 -4.50 7.35
CA LEU A 15 16.43 -3.29 6.62
C LEU A 15 17.41 -3.07 5.48
N VAL A 16 16.86 -2.88 4.29
CA VAL A 16 17.62 -2.48 3.12
C VAL A 16 18.06 -1.02 3.23
N SER A 17 19.21 -0.70 2.65
CA SER A 17 19.62 0.69 2.47
C SER A 17 18.67 1.40 1.51
N VAL A 18 18.43 2.68 1.77
CA VAL A 18 17.46 3.53 1.06
C VAL A 18 18.17 4.71 0.40
N TYR A 19 17.67 5.14 -0.76
CA TYR A 19 18.36 6.11 -1.62
C TYR A 19 17.44 7.27 -2.01
N ASN A 20 17.97 8.50 -1.94
CA ASN A 20 17.23 9.68 -2.39
C ASN A 20 17.11 9.73 -3.92
N SER A 21 16.47 10.77 -4.47
CA SER A 21 16.27 10.93 -5.92
C SER A 21 17.55 11.11 -6.73
N LYS A 22 18.70 11.35 -6.08
CA LYS A 22 20.02 11.43 -6.71
C LYS A 22 20.78 10.10 -6.67
N GLY A 23 20.20 9.05 -6.08
CA GLY A 23 20.87 7.77 -5.87
C GLY A 23 21.85 7.77 -4.70
N GLU A 24 21.80 8.79 -3.83
CA GLU A 24 22.65 8.86 -2.64
C GLU A 24 21.97 8.11 -1.50
N GLN A 25 22.74 7.29 -0.77
CA GLN A 25 22.23 6.59 0.41
C GLN A 25 21.83 7.61 1.49
N VAL A 26 20.65 7.46 2.07
CA VAL A 26 20.13 8.32 3.15
C VAL A 26 19.71 7.50 4.37
N PRO A 27 19.64 8.11 5.56
CA PRO A 27 19.13 7.42 6.75
C PRO A 27 17.65 7.03 6.58
N VAL A 28 17.29 5.84 7.06
CA VAL A 28 15.88 5.43 7.18
C VAL A 28 15.17 6.33 8.20
N TRP A 29 13.99 6.83 7.83
CA TRP A 29 13.18 7.62 8.75
C TRP A 29 12.68 6.80 9.93
N ASN A 30 12.88 7.33 11.13
CA ASN A 30 12.33 6.78 12.37
C ASN A 30 11.38 7.80 12.99
N PHE A 31 10.08 7.59 12.80
CA PHE A 31 9.05 8.48 13.30
C PHE A 31 8.75 8.21 14.77
N ASN A 32 8.56 9.28 15.54
CA ASN A 32 8.05 9.21 16.91
C ASN A 32 6.55 9.55 16.93
N ALA A 33 6.18 10.81 17.21
CA ALA A 33 4.79 11.25 17.23
C ALA A 33 4.04 11.07 15.89
N LEU A 34 4.77 10.92 14.78
CA LEU A 34 4.22 10.71 13.43
C LEU A 34 4.17 9.23 13.02
N ALA A 35 4.28 8.28 13.95
CA ALA A 35 4.37 6.87 13.61
C ALA A 35 3.17 6.38 12.77
N GLY A 36 1.96 6.84 13.12
CA GLY A 36 0.73 6.50 12.39
C GLY A 36 0.69 7.03 10.94
N ALA A 37 1.53 8.00 10.57
CA ALA A 37 1.53 8.59 9.23
C ALA A 37 2.34 7.77 8.20
N GLY A 38 3.19 6.84 8.63
CA GLY A 38 4.04 6.08 7.69
C GLY A 38 5.26 5.39 8.29
N ALA A 39 5.20 4.96 9.56
CA ALA A 39 6.35 4.30 10.19
C ALA A 39 6.49 2.81 9.87
N LEU A 40 5.48 2.16 9.29
CA LEU A 40 5.55 0.73 9.02
C LEU A 40 6.66 0.41 8.01
N LYS A 41 7.47 -0.58 8.36
CA LYS A 41 8.37 -1.30 7.44
C LYS A 41 7.81 -2.69 7.28
N SER A 42 7.72 -3.16 6.05
CA SER A 42 7.10 -4.45 5.72
C SER A 42 7.81 -5.10 4.53
N THR A 43 7.34 -6.28 4.16
CA THR A 43 7.78 -7.03 2.98
C THR A 43 6.61 -7.19 2.01
N VAL A 44 6.92 -7.45 0.74
CA VAL A 44 5.87 -7.79 -0.25
C VAL A 44 5.04 -8.99 0.24
N THR A 45 5.66 -10.00 0.83
CA THR A 45 4.97 -11.19 1.38
C THR A 45 3.95 -10.83 2.45
N ASP A 46 4.32 -9.97 3.41
CA ASP A 46 3.41 -9.56 4.48
C ASP A 46 2.28 -8.65 3.96
N LEU A 47 2.59 -7.71 3.05
CA LEU A 47 1.57 -6.86 2.45
C LEU A 47 0.60 -7.65 1.55
N LEU A 48 1.06 -8.71 0.89
CA LEU A 48 0.16 -9.62 0.16
C LEU A 48 -0.71 -10.45 1.11
N GLN A 49 -0.24 -10.79 2.32
CA GLN A 49 -1.10 -11.39 3.34
C GLN A 49 -2.17 -10.40 3.81
N PHE A 50 -1.81 -9.13 4.03
CA PHE A 50 -2.76 -8.07 4.33
C PHE A 50 -3.79 -7.91 3.20
N ALA A 51 -3.35 -7.82 1.94
CA ALA A 51 -4.24 -7.73 0.78
C ALA A 51 -5.22 -8.92 0.70
N ARG A 52 -4.74 -10.15 0.92
CA ARG A 52 -5.61 -11.34 0.93
C ARG A 52 -6.66 -11.30 2.03
N ALA A 53 -6.38 -10.69 3.18
CA ALA A 53 -7.37 -10.51 4.24
C ALA A 53 -8.50 -9.56 3.82
N GLN A 54 -8.22 -8.61 2.91
CA GLN A 54 -9.19 -7.64 2.41
C GLN A 54 -10.19 -8.21 1.39
N PHE A 55 -9.95 -9.42 0.85
CA PHE A 55 -10.81 -10.07 -0.15
C PHE A 55 -11.93 -10.91 0.46
N LYS A 56 -11.91 -11.11 1.77
CA LYS A 56 -12.87 -11.97 2.44
C LYS A 56 -14.18 -11.24 2.69
N MET A 57 -15.27 -11.99 2.70
CA MET A 57 -16.51 -11.52 3.31
C MET A 57 -16.27 -11.32 4.81
N PRO A 58 -16.66 -10.19 5.39
CA PRO A 58 -16.33 -9.90 6.79
C PRO A 58 -17.20 -10.71 7.75
N GLU A 59 -16.60 -11.65 8.48
CA GLU A 59 -17.28 -12.49 9.48
C GLU A 59 -16.89 -12.08 10.91
N THR A 60 -15.61 -11.79 11.11
CA THR A 60 -15.05 -11.38 12.41
C THR A 60 -15.06 -9.85 12.59
N ASP A 61 -14.91 -9.38 13.82
CA ASP A 61 -14.90 -7.94 14.12
C ASP A 61 -13.73 -7.20 13.43
N ILE A 62 -12.57 -7.85 13.32
CA ILE A 62 -11.43 -7.28 12.60
C ILE A 62 -11.68 -7.21 11.09
N GLU A 63 -12.35 -8.22 10.51
CA GLU A 63 -12.70 -8.18 9.08
C GLU A 63 -13.78 -7.15 8.79
N LYS A 64 -14.75 -6.97 9.69
CA LYS A 64 -15.72 -5.87 9.62
C LYS A 64 -15.02 -4.52 9.69
N ALA A 65 -14.11 -4.32 10.64
CA ALA A 65 -13.32 -3.09 10.74
C ALA A 65 -12.51 -2.82 9.45
N MET A 66 -11.91 -3.85 8.84
CA MET A 66 -11.24 -3.71 7.54
C MET A 66 -12.22 -3.33 6.42
N ALA A 67 -13.43 -3.89 6.39
CA ALA A 67 -14.46 -3.52 5.43
C ALA A 67 -14.92 -2.06 5.58
N GLU A 68 -15.04 -1.57 6.82
CA GLU A 68 -15.38 -0.16 7.10
C GLU A 68 -14.34 0.80 6.52
N THR A 69 -13.05 0.44 6.51
CA THR A 69 -12.01 1.33 5.95
C THR A 69 -12.20 1.66 4.48
N LYS A 70 -12.94 0.82 3.74
CA LYS A 70 -13.19 0.94 2.30
C LYS A 70 -14.49 1.68 1.96
N GLN A 71 -15.28 2.08 2.96
CA GLN A 71 -16.51 2.84 2.72
C GLN A 71 -16.18 4.25 2.21
N PHE A 72 -16.97 4.74 1.26
CA PHE A 72 -16.87 6.12 0.76
C PHE A 72 -17.03 7.13 1.90
N THR A 73 -16.15 8.13 1.92
CA THR A 73 -16.16 9.24 2.88
C THR A 73 -16.14 10.61 2.21
N TYR A 74 -15.39 10.76 1.11
CA TYR A 74 -15.22 12.02 0.42
C TYR A 74 -14.86 11.82 -1.05
N PHE A 75 -15.38 12.67 -1.93
CA PHE A 75 -14.99 12.70 -3.33
C PHE A 75 -13.87 13.73 -3.53
N LEU A 76 -12.69 13.26 -3.95
CA LEU A 76 -11.54 14.05 -4.37
C LEU A 76 -11.55 14.20 -5.90
N PRO A 77 -11.91 15.39 -6.43
CA PRO A 77 -11.96 15.59 -7.88
C PRO A 77 -10.59 15.39 -8.53
N PRO A 78 -10.55 14.90 -9.80
CA PRO A 78 -11.71 14.74 -10.69
C PRO A 78 -12.40 13.37 -10.62
N ASP A 79 -11.79 12.33 -10.04
CA ASP A 79 -12.19 10.94 -10.28
C ASP A 79 -11.85 9.96 -9.14
N THR A 80 -11.47 10.48 -7.97
CA THR A 80 -11.02 9.65 -6.86
C THR A 80 -11.95 9.78 -5.66
N ASP A 81 -12.53 8.67 -5.24
CA ASP A 81 -13.24 8.58 -3.98
C ASP A 81 -12.25 8.24 -2.85
N LEU A 82 -12.55 8.65 -1.62
CA LEU A 82 -11.72 8.37 -0.45
C LEU A 82 -12.48 7.52 0.55
N GLY A 83 -11.81 6.50 1.08
CA GLY A 83 -12.19 5.81 2.31
C GLY A 83 -11.35 6.24 3.49
N MET A 84 -11.25 5.41 4.53
CA MET A 84 -10.31 5.63 5.62
C MET A 84 -8.89 5.29 5.15
N ALA A 85 -8.19 6.30 4.62
CA ALA A 85 -6.84 6.20 4.05
C ALA A 85 -6.74 5.29 2.81
N TRP A 86 -7.86 5.02 2.12
CA TRP A 86 -7.85 4.37 0.81
C TRP A 86 -8.25 5.39 -0.25
N HIS A 87 -7.51 5.46 -1.35
CA HIS A 87 -8.03 5.99 -2.59
C HIS A 87 -8.88 4.90 -3.25
N ILE A 88 -10.02 5.28 -3.80
CA ILE A 88 -11.01 4.40 -4.41
C ILE A 88 -11.23 4.92 -5.83
N ASN A 89 -10.98 4.07 -6.81
CA ASN A 89 -11.16 4.39 -8.21
C ASN A 89 -11.85 3.23 -8.92
N MET A 90 -12.27 3.46 -10.16
CA MET A 90 -12.94 2.46 -10.98
C MET A 90 -12.26 2.34 -12.33
N LEU A 91 -12.06 1.10 -12.78
CA LEU A 91 -11.54 0.77 -14.11
C LEU A 91 -12.46 -0.27 -14.74
N GLU A 92 -13.08 0.06 -15.88
CA GLU A 92 -13.97 -0.86 -16.61
C GLU A 92 -15.08 -1.50 -15.74
N GLY A 93 -15.61 -0.74 -14.77
CA GLY A 93 -16.64 -1.23 -13.84
C GLY A 93 -16.08 -2.00 -12.63
N ILE A 94 -14.77 -2.19 -12.54
CA ILE A 94 -14.08 -2.82 -11.41
C ILE A 94 -13.64 -1.72 -10.45
N THR A 95 -14.17 -1.75 -9.23
CA THR A 95 -13.69 -0.88 -8.14
C THR A 95 -12.38 -1.43 -7.57
N PHE A 96 -11.37 -0.58 -7.48
CA PHE A 96 -10.12 -0.89 -6.80
C PHE A 96 -9.77 0.16 -5.76
N TYR A 97 -9.02 -0.28 -4.76
CA TYR A 97 -8.59 0.52 -3.62
C TYR A 97 -7.07 0.55 -3.62
N TRP A 98 -6.48 1.71 -3.44
CA TRP A 98 -5.04 1.83 -3.39
C TRP A 98 -4.57 2.91 -2.44
N HIS A 99 -3.32 2.80 -2.02
CA HIS A 99 -2.63 3.87 -1.34
C HIS A 99 -1.13 3.74 -1.60
N ASN A 100 -0.45 4.87 -1.69
CA ASN A 100 0.99 4.92 -1.86
C ASN A 100 1.68 5.34 -0.54
N GLY A 101 3.00 5.41 -0.56
CA GLY A 101 3.77 5.86 0.59
C GLY A 101 5.14 6.34 0.17
N GLY A 102 5.64 7.35 0.87
CA GLY A 102 6.90 8.00 0.53
C GLY A 102 7.70 8.40 1.77
N THR A 103 8.98 8.09 1.74
CA THR A 103 9.99 8.70 2.63
C THR A 103 11.06 9.39 1.79
N ASN A 104 12.08 9.97 2.42
CA ASN A 104 13.21 10.54 1.68
C ASN A 104 14.06 9.50 0.90
N GLY A 105 13.83 8.20 1.10
CA GLY A 105 14.59 7.15 0.43
C GLY A 105 13.78 5.95 -0.04
N SER A 106 12.45 5.99 0.03
CA SER A 106 11.62 4.86 -0.36
C SER A 106 10.29 5.30 -0.95
N ARG A 107 9.74 4.43 -1.79
CA ARG A 107 8.38 4.49 -2.30
C ARG A 107 7.70 3.15 -2.12
N SER A 108 6.39 3.19 -1.90
CA SER A 108 5.55 2.01 -1.75
C SER A 108 4.21 2.24 -2.42
N PHE A 109 3.63 1.17 -2.93
CA PHE A 109 2.28 1.14 -3.45
C PHE A 109 1.61 -0.17 -3.05
N ILE A 110 0.34 -0.10 -2.66
CA ILE A 110 -0.55 -1.25 -2.59
C ILE A 110 -1.85 -0.91 -3.31
N GLY A 111 -2.28 -1.79 -4.20
CA GLY A 111 -3.56 -1.74 -4.89
C GLY A 111 -4.28 -3.08 -4.75
N ILE A 112 -5.57 -3.05 -4.45
CA ILE A 112 -6.42 -4.22 -4.24
C ILE A 112 -7.74 -4.07 -5.00
N ALA A 113 -8.18 -5.15 -5.64
CA ALA A 113 -9.52 -5.27 -6.23
C ALA A 113 -10.18 -6.52 -5.62
N PRO A 114 -10.94 -6.38 -4.52
CA PRO A 114 -11.50 -7.51 -3.78
C PRO A 114 -12.40 -8.43 -4.61
N ASP A 115 -13.26 -7.86 -5.44
CA ASP A 115 -14.20 -8.63 -6.28
C ASP A 115 -13.45 -9.49 -7.31
N GLU A 116 -12.31 -8.97 -7.77
CA GLU A 116 -11.39 -9.66 -8.68
C GLU A 116 -10.39 -10.58 -7.96
N LYS A 117 -10.32 -10.55 -6.64
CA LYS A 117 -9.29 -11.23 -5.83
C LYS A 117 -7.86 -10.94 -6.34
N SER A 118 -7.65 -9.71 -6.81
CA SER A 118 -6.38 -9.25 -7.39
C SER A 118 -5.72 -8.21 -6.49
N ALA A 119 -4.39 -8.27 -6.37
CA ALA A 119 -3.60 -7.26 -5.66
C ALA A 119 -2.26 -7.03 -6.34
N VAL A 120 -1.78 -5.79 -6.23
CA VAL A 120 -0.43 -5.37 -6.62
C VAL A 120 0.23 -4.72 -5.41
N VAL A 121 1.47 -5.12 -5.14
CA VAL A 121 2.32 -4.47 -4.14
C VAL A 121 3.65 -4.15 -4.81
N VAL A 122 4.08 -2.90 -4.70
CA VAL A 122 5.38 -2.44 -5.17
C VAL A 122 6.11 -1.77 -4.01
N LEU A 123 7.35 -2.22 -3.75
CA LEU A 123 8.24 -1.61 -2.76
C LEU A 123 9.53 -1.22 -3.46
N SER A 124 9.95 0.03 -3.29
CA SER A 124 11.19 0.58 -3.85
C SER A 124 12.02 1.20 -2.73
N ASN A 125 13.30 0.86 -2.69
CA ASN A 125 14.29 1.47 -1.80
C ASN A 125 14.89 2.76 -2.40
N SER A 126 14.17 3.41 -3.30
CA SER A 126 14.51 4.69 -3.90
C SER A 126 13.37 5.68 -3.70
N ALA A 127 13.69 6.98 -3.60
CA ALA A 127 12.71 8.07 -3.59
C ALA A 127 12.09 8.36 -4.97
N VAL A 128 12.45 7.60 -6.01
CA VAL A 128 11.85 7.70 -7.35
C VAL A 128 10.42 7.15 -7.32
N GLU A 129 9.47 7.91 -7.87
CA GLU A 129 8.04 7.57 -7.90
C GLU A 129 7.76 6.23 -8.61
N THR A 130 6.87 5.44 -8.03
CA THR A 130 6.50 4.10 -8.53
C THR A 130 5.05 4.00 -8.98
N ASP A 131 4.22 5.00 -8.67
CA ASP A 131 2.76 4.90 -8.76
C ASP A 131 2.28 4.64 -10.19
N GLU A 132 2.80 5.38 -11.18
CA GLU A 132 2.43 5.19 -12.59
C GLU A 132 2.68 3.74 -13.04
N TYR A 133 3.82 3.16 -12.67
CA TYR A 133 4.17 1.79 -13.04
C TYR A 133 3.30 0.78 -12.28
N ALA A 134 3.05 1.01 -11.01
CA ALA A 134 2.22 0.13 -10.18
C ALA A 134 0.76 0.12 -10.67
N MET A 135 0.23 1.28 -11.04
CA MET A 135 -1.10 1.42 -11.65
C MET A 135 -1.17 0.71 -12.99
N LYS A 136 -0.18 0.89 -13.89
CA LYS A 136 -0.14 0.15 -15.17
C LYS A 136 -0.15 -1.36 -15.00
N ILE A 137 0.54 -1.89 -13.97
CA ILE A 137 0.51 -3.31 -13.64
C ILE A 137 -0.88 -3.73 -13.15
N LEU A 138 -1.49 -2.92 -12.28
CA LEU A 138 -2.84 -3.17 -11.78
C LEU A 138 -3.86 -3.17 -12.93
N ASP A 139 -3.85 -2.14 -13.77
CA ASP A 139 -4.72 -2.02 -14.93
C ASP A 139 -4.59 -3.23 -15.87
N TYR A 140 -3.34 -3.63 -16.16
CA TYR A 140 -3.08 -4.84 -16.94
C TYR A 140 -3.68 -6.10 -16.29
N LEU A 141 -3.53 -6.26 -14.97
CA LEU A 141 -4.07 -7.41 -14.25
C LEU A 141 -5.60 -7.43 -14.18
N LEU A 142 -6.25 -6.27 -14.21
CA LEU A 142 -7.71 -6.16 -14.15
C LEU A 142 -8.37 -6.29 -15.53
N THR A 143 -7.68 -5.88 -16.60
CA THR A 143 -8.24 -5.88 -17.96
C THR A 143 -7.96 -7.17 -18.76
N GLN A 144 -6.92 -7.94 -18.41
CA GLN A 144 -6.50 -9.13 -19.17
C GLN A 144 -7.16 -10.45 -18.71
N LYS A 145 -8.16 -10.42 -17.83
CA LYS A 145 -8.81 -11.64 -17.32
C LYS A 145 -9.90 -12.24 -18.24
N ASN A 146 -9.96 -11.78 -19.49
CA ASN A 146 -10.88 -12.30 -20.51
C ASN A 146 -10.20 -13.34 -21.41
#